data_AF-A0A1G4U152-F1
#
_entry.id   AF-A0A1G4U152-F1
#
_cell.length_a   1.000
_cell.length_b   1.000
_cell.length_c   1.000
_cell.angle_alpha   90.00
_cell.angle_beta   90.00
_cell.angle_gamma   90.00
#
_symmetry.space_group_name_H-M   'P 1'
#
loop_
_entity.id
_entity.type
_entity.pdbx_description
1 polymer ?
#
loop_
_entity_poly.entity_id
_entity_poly.type
_entity_poly.pdbx_seq_one_letter_code
_entity_poly.pdbx_strand_id
1 'polypeptide(L)'
;MTGSSDTLTPGTPRLGSPFRAALIQMRTEKSVAANVAAASALIREAAAAGASYIQTPEMTGTMEENREALFRVLHAEEDDPALAAFRALAAELKVHLHIGSLAVRASEHRAANRSYLLAPDGTIAACYDKIHMFDVDLPNGDVYRESAAYRPGELAIVAELPQIRLGFTICYDLRFPALFRTLAEAGAGMIAAPAAFTQSTGEAHWHILLRARAIETGCYVLAAAQGGTHENGRKTFGHSLIIDPWGTILAEGGTEPGIVSAEIDPAQVALVRGRIPSLSNGRRFELVAPADHGRLHLVPGGVA
;
A
#
# COMPACT_ATOMS: atom_id res chain seq x y z
N MET A 1 53.35 16.91 5.46
CA MET A 1 51.98 16.91 6.01
C MET A 1 51.05 16.58 4.87
N THR A 2 50.61 15.32 4.85
CA THR A 2 49.80 14.70 3.80
C THR A 2 48.32 14.97 4.09
N GLY A 3 47.64 15.70 3.21
CA GLY A 3 46.18 15.81 3.21
C GLY A 3 45.61 14.88 2.15
N SER A 4 45.15 13.71 2.56
CA SER A 4 44.36 12.80 1.73
C SER A 4 42.89 13.16 1.87
N SER A 5 42.29 13.61 0.77
CA SER A 5 40.84 13.82 0.65
C SER A 5 40.15 12.47 0.57
N ASP A 6 39.48 12.07 1.64
CA ASP A 6 38.54 10.94 1.62
C ASP A 6 37.30 11.34 0.81
N THR A 7 37.31 10.98 -0.46
CA THR A 7 36.09 10.89 -1.26
C THR A 7 35.25 9.74 -0.72
N LEU A 8 34.11 10.05 -0.08
CA LEU A 8 33.09 9.07 0.29
C LEU A 8 32.69 8.24 -0.94
N THR A 9 33.13 6.99 -1.00
CA THR A 9 32.54 5.97 -1.85
C THR A 9 31.07 5.80 -1.48
N PRO A 10 30.14 5.67 -2.45
CA PRO A 10 28.77 5.25 -2.15
C PRO A 10 28.84 3.88 -1.47
N GLY A 11 28.44 3.82 -0.19
CA GLY A 11 28.48 2.59 0.57
C GLY A 11 27.67 1.49 -0.11
N THR A 12 28.22 0.28 -0.14
CA THR A 12 27.49 -0.93 -0.54
C THR A 12 26.15 -0.96 0.20
N PRO A 13 25.00 -1.09 -0.49
CA PRO A 13 23.71 -1.16 0.19
C PRO A 13 23.77 -2.31 1.21
N ARG A 14 23.42 -2.02 2.47
CA ARG A 14 23.25 -3.09 3.46
C ARG A 14 22.06 -3.94 2.99
N LEU A 15 22.35 -5.08 2.37
CA LEU A 15 21.33 -6.07 2.05
C LEU A 15 20.87 -6.68 3.37
N GLY A 16 19.62 -6.41 3.75
CA GLY A 16 19.01 -7.03 4.92
C GLY A 16 18.89 -8.54 4.75
N SER A 17 18.84 -9.27 5.88
CA SER A 17 18.54 -10.71 5.86
C SER A 17 17.14 -10.96 5.29
N PRO A 18 16.88 -12.14 4.68
CA PRO A 18 15.53 -12.53 4.34
C PRO A 18 14.59 -12.47 5.56
N PHE A 19 13.32 -12.17 5.31
CA PHE A 19 12.29 -12.10 6.35
C PHE A 19 10.94 -12.56 5.82
N ARG A 20 10.05 -12.99 6.72
CA ARG A 20 8.70 -13.42 6.34
C ARG A 20 7.73 -12.23 6.37
N ALA A 21 7.06 -12.01 5.26
CA ALA A 21 5.96 -11.06 5.16
C ALA A 21 4.62 -11.80 5.11
N ALA A 22 3.60 -11.25 5.75
CA ALA A 22 2.23 -11.77 5.70
C ALA A 22 1.23 -10.68 5.30
N LEU A 23 0.22 -11.07 4.54
CA LEU A 23 -0.94 -10.29 4.18
C LEU A 23 -2.15 -10.89 4.86
N ILE A 24 -2.91 -10.05 5.53
CA ILE A 24 -4.19 -10.40 6.13
C ILE A 24 -5.27 -10.08 5.10
N GLN A 25 -5.88 -11.11 4.55
CA GLN A 25 -7.07 -10.96 3.72
C GLN A 25 -8.29 -10.87 4.64
N MET A 26 -9.11 -9.84 4.44
CA MET A 26 -10.27 -9.59 5.29
C MET A 26 -11.56 -9.48 4.49
N ARG A 27 -12.67 -9.49 5.24
CA ARG A 27 -13.97 -9.06 4.78
C ARG A 27 -14.49 -8.09 5.82
N THR A 28 -14.05 -6.83 5.74
CA THR A 28 -14.43 -5.79 6.70
C THR A 28 -15.94 -5.54 6.63
N GLU A 29 -16.58 -5.49 7.80
CA GLU A 29 -17.99 -5.16 7.98
C GLU A 29 -18.15 -3.72 8.51
N LYS A 30 -19.33 -3.34 8.98
CA LYS A 30 -19.55 -1.97 9.51
C LYS A 30 -18.95 -1.77 10.90
N SER A 31 -18.92 -2.82 11.74
CA SER A 31 -18.50 -2.72 13.14
C SER A 31 -16.98 -2.65 13.31
N VAL A 32 -16.48 -1.48 13.75
CA VAL A 32 -15.05 -1.27 14.02
C VAL A 32 -14.50 -2.29 15.00
N ALA A 33 -15.20 -2.55 16.10
CA ALA A 33 -14.75 -3.49 17.11
C ALA A 33 -14.65 -4.93 16.57
N ALA A 34 -15.63 -5.37 15.76
CA ALA A 34 -15.62 -6.70 15.16
C ALA A 34 -14.46 -6.85 14.16
N ASN A 35 -14.24 -5.84 13.33
CA ASN A 35 -13.16 -5.83 12.35
C ASN A 35 -11.78 -5.84 13.01
N VAL A 36 -11.58 -5.04 14.06
CA VAL A 36 -10.35 -5.03 14.85
C VAL A 36 -10.10 -6.40 15.48
N ALA A 37 -11.13 -7.05 16.05
CA ALA A 37 -11.01 -8.38 16.64
C ALA A 37 -10.62 -9.44 15.58
N ALA A 38 -11.30 -9.44 14.42
CA ALA A 38 -11.02 -10.35 13.32
C ALA A 38 -9.61 -10.16 12.74
N ALA A 39 -9.21 -8.90 12.48
CA ALA A 39 -7.86 -8.58 12.04
C ALA A 39 -6.82 -9.03 13.07
N SER A 40 -7.04 -8.73 14.34
CA SER A 40 -6.10 -9.04 15.42
C SER A 40 -5.85 -10.54 15.55
N ALA A 41 -6.88 -11.37 15.40
CA ALA A 41 -6.73 -12.82 15.43
C ALA A 41 -5.78 -13.32 14.32
N LEU A 42 -6.00 -12.88 13.08
CA LEU A 42 -5.16 -13.26 11.93
C LEU A 42 -3.74 -12.68 12.03
N ILE A 43 -3.59 -11.45 12.55
CA ILE A 43 -2.28 -10.82 12.79
C ILE A 43 -1.48 -11.64 13.80
N ARG A 44 -2.11 -12.09 14.90
CA ARG A 44 -1.46 -12.94 15.91
C ARG A 44 -1.00 -14.27 15.32
N GLU A 45 -1.86 -14.91 14.51
CA GLU A 45 -1.52 -16.15 13.83
C GLU A 45 -0.34 -15.96 12.86
N ALA A 46 -0.35 -14.89 12.06
CA ALA A 46 0.75 -14.56 11.15
C ALA A 46 2.07 -14.29 11.91
N ALA A 47 2.01 -13.57 13.02
CA ALA A 47 3.18 -13.31 13.87
C ALA A 47 3.70 -14.61 14.51
N ALA A 48 2.82 -15.48 14.99
CA ALA A 48 3.18 -16.80 15.52
C ALA A 48 3.81 -17.71 14.45
N ALA A 49 3.44 -17.53 13.18
CA ALA A 49 4.06 -18.18 12.03
C ALA A 49 5.38 -17.52 11.58
N GLY A 50 5.90 -16.54 12.33
CA GLY A 50 7.20 -15.92 12.12
C GLY A 50 7.20 -14.70 11.20
N ALA A 51 6.04 -14.14 10.84
CA ALA A 51 5.98 -12.90 10.06
C ALA A 51 6.47 -11.71 10.90
N SER A 52 7.45 -10.96 10.37
CA SER A 52 7.97 -9.74 11.00
C SER A 52 7.42 -8.46 10.37
N TYR A 53 6.86 -8.56 9.17
CA TYR A 53 6.05 -7.54 8.52
C TYR A 53 4.67 -8.13 8.20
N ILE A 54 3.61 -7.47 8.65
CA ILE A 54 2.23 -7.91 8.48
C ILE A 54 1.42 -6.75 7.91
N GLN A 55 0.70 -6.97 6.81
CA GLN A 55 -0.14 -5.95 6.18
C GLN A 55 -1.62 -6.33 6.20
N THR A 56 -2.49 -5.43 6.64
CA THR A 56 -3.95 -5.55 6.50
C THR A 56 -4.43 -4.82 5.23
N PRO A 57 -5.67 -5.01 4.76
CA PRO A 57 -6.13 -4.42 3.50
C PRO A 57 -6.62 -2.98 3.66
N GLU A 58 -6.99 -2.35 2.54
CA GLU A 58 -7.66 -1.04 2.53
C GLU A 58 -8.97 -1.10 3.33
N MET A 59 -9.31 -0.01 4.03
CA MET A 59 -10.49 0.08 4.89
C MET A 59 -10.56 -1.07 5.91
N THR A 60 -9.47 -1.32 6.63
CA THR A 60 -9.43 -2.40 7.65
C THR A 60 -10.47 -2.19 8.74
N GLY A 61 -10.68 -0.94 9.16
CA GLY A 61 -11.49 -0.59 10.34
C GLY A 61 -13.00 -0.66 10.12
N THR A 62 -13.52 -0.20 8.99
CA THR A 62 -14.97 -0.22 8.70
C THR A 62 -15.23 -0.09 7.21
N MET A 63 -16.32 -0.72 6.74
CA MET A 63 -16.82 -0.60 5.38
C MET A 63 -18.29 -0.14 5.38
N GLU A 64 -18.52 1.07 5.87
CA GLU A 64 -19.82 1.74 5.84
C GLU A 64 -19.94 2.65 4.62
N GLU A 65 -21.02 2.48 3.85
CA GLU A 65 -21.29 3.25 2.62
C GLU A 65 -22.22 4.43 2.90
N ASN A 66 -23.11 4.31 3.90
CA ASN A 66 -23.93 5.43 4.31
C ASN A 66 -23.05 6.50 4.96
N ARG A 67 -22.91 7.63 4.28
CA ARG A 67 -22.05 8.73 4.71
C ARG A 67 -22.33 9.20 6.14
N GLU A 68 -23.59 9.39 6.51
CA GLU A 68 -23.92 9.85 7.86
C GLU A 68 -23.53 8.80 8.92
N ALA A 69 -23.78 7.52 8.65
CA ALA A 69 -23.37 6.43 9.52
C ALA A 69 -21.84 6.31 9.62
N LEU A 70 -21.13 6.42 8.50
CA LEU A 70 -19.68 6.43 8.45
C LEU A 70 -19.14 7.55 9.35
N PHE A 71 -19.59 8.78 9.13
CA PHE A 71 -19.17 9.93 9.95
C PHE A 71 -19.71 9.92 11.37
N ARG A 72 -20.51 8.95 11.81
CA ARG A 72 -20.78 8.73 13.26
C ARG A 72 -19.71 7.87 13.93
N VAL A 73 -19.01 7.02 13.17
CA VAL A 73 -18.00 6.09 13.69
C VAL A 73 -16.56 6.52 13.38
N LEU A 74 -16.35 7.56 12.56
CA LEU A 74 -15.02 8.09 12.29
C LEU A 74 -14.52 8.95 13.44
N HIS A 75 -13.26 8.74 13.80
CA HIS A 75 -12.54 9.50 14.81
C HIS A 75 -11.37 10.25 14.18
N ALA A 76 -10.89 11.29 14.86
CA ALA A 76 -9.58 11.86 14.55
C ALA A 76 -8.49 10.84 14.87
N GLU A 77 -7.29 11.03 14.33
CA GLU A 77 -6.18 10.05 14.45
C GLU A 77 -5.87 9.72 15.91
N GLU A 78 -5.82 10.73 16.77
CA GLU A 78 -5.52 10.63 18.19
C GLU A 78 -6.57 9.86 19.00
N ASP A 79 -7.82 9.82 18.51
CA ASP A 79 -8.97 9.22 19.19
C ASP A 79 -9.43 7.92 18.51
N ASP A 80 -8.76 7.47 17.46
CA ASP A 80 -9.21 6.32 16.67
C ASP A 80 -9.01 5.00 17.42
N PRO A 81 -10.10 4.28 17.77
CA PRO A 81 -10.02 3.08 18.58
C PRO A 81 -9.35 1.91 17.84
N ALA A 82 -9.46 1.85 16.50
CA ALA A 82 -8.79 0.82 15.73
C ALA A 82 -7.28 1.07 15.69
N LEU A 83 -6.86 2.32 15.46
CA LEU A 83 -5.45 2.70 15.51
C LEU A 83 -4.84 2.40 16.89
N ALA A 84 -5.53 2.78 17.98
CA ALA A 84 -5.07 2.49 19.34
C ALA A 84 -4.88 0.98 19.58
N ALA A 85 -5.84 0.15 19.14
CA ALA A 85 -5.75 -1.30 19.26
C ALA A 85 -4.59 -1.89 18.44
N PHE A 86 -4.42 -1.44 17.20
CA PHE A 86 -3.33 -1.94 16.34
C PHE A 86 -1.95 -1.50 16.82
N ARG A 87 -1.81 -0.30 17.39
CA ARG A 87 -0.55 0.15 18.02
C ARG A 87 -0.17 -0.73 19.21
N ALA A 88 -1.14 -1.03 20.08
CA ALA A 88 -0.93 -1.95 21.19
C ALA A 88 -0.54 -3.35 20.68
N LEU A 89 -1.21 -3.84 19.63
CA LEU A 89 -0.93 -5.15 19.05
C LEU A 89 0.46 -5.24 18.40
N ALA A 90 0.89 -4.20 17.68
CA ALA A 90 2.23 -4.13 17.10
C ALA A 90 3.31 -4.21 18.18
N ALA A 91 3.13 -3.47 19.29
CA ALA A 91 4.03 -3.49 20.44
C ALA A 91 4.04 -4.85 21.15
N GLU A 92 2.87 -5.47 21.32
CA GLU A 92 2.73 -6.78 21.95
C GLU A 92 3.47 -7.87 21.17
N LEU A 93 3.28 -7.88 19.85
CA LEU A 93 3.83 -8.90 18.96
C LEU A 93 5.26 -8.60 18.49
N LYS A 94 5.75 -7.36 18.69
CA LYS A 94 7.05 -6.87 18.24
C LYS A 94 7.26 -7.01 16.73
N VAL A 95 6.22 -6.67 15.96
CA VAL A 95 6.21 -6.75 14.49
C VAL A 95 6.06 -5.36 13.87
N HIS A 96 6.47 -5.21 12.62
CA HIS A 96 6.05 -4.08 11.80
C HIS A 96 4.63 -4.37 11.28
N LEU A 97 3.64 -3.66 11.82
CA LEU A 97 2.25 -3.82 11.41
C LEU A 97 1.85 -2.68 10.48
N HIS A 98 1.61 -3.00 9.21
CA HIS A 98 1.13 -2.07 8.20
C HIS A 98 -0.40 -2.17 8.11
N ILE A 99 -1.08 -1.16 8.63
CA ILE A 99 -2.53 -1.03 8.45
C ILE A 99 -2.80 -0.49 7.06
N GLY A 100 -3.37 -1.34 6.19
CA GLY A 100 -3.55 -1.02 4.76
C GLY A 100 -4.23 0.32 4.57
N SER A 101 -5.37 0.52 5.23
CA SER A 101 -5.81 1.86 5.63
C SER A 101 -6.96 1.84 6.65
N LEU A 102 -7.16 2.99 7.29
CA LEU A 102 -8.36 3.36 8.05
C LEU A 102 -9.01 4.59 7.40
N ALA A 103 -10.33 4.72 7.59
CA ALA A 103 -11.01 5.98 7.33
C ALA A 103 -10.85 6.88 8.56
N VAL A 104 -10.06 7.95 8.44
CA VAL A 104 -9.74 8.86 9.55
C VAL A 104 -10.45 10.18 9.34
N ARG A 105 -11.12 10.72 10.36
CA ARG A 105 -11.79 12.02 10.24
C ARG A 105 -10.75 13.12 10.06
N ALA A 106 -10.79 13.81 8.91
CA ALA A 106 -9.90 14.92 8.60
C ALA A 106 -10.57 16.30 8.78
N SER A 107 -11.89 16.34 8.72
CA SER A 107 -12.73 17.52 9.02
C SER A 107 -14.16 17.06 9.32
N GLU A 108 -15.07 18.01 9.55
CA GLU A 108 -16.50 17.73 9.75
C GLU A 108 -17.12 16.92 8.60
N HIS A 109 -16.64 17.12 7.36
CA HIS A 109 -17.24 16.57 6.15
C HIS A 109 -16.28 15.75 5.29
N ARG A 110 -15.02 15.58 5.70
CA ARG A 110 -14.04 14.81 4.92
C ARG A 110 -13.27 13.87 5.81
N ALA A 111 -13.11 12.64 5.33
CA ALA A 111 -12.19 11.66 5.86
C ALA A 111 -10.89 11.66 5.04
N ALA A 112 -9.85 11.01 5.57
CA ALA A 112 -8.68 10.57 4.84
C ALA A 112 -8.68 9.04 4.78
N ASN A 113 -8.33 8.48 3.63
CA ASN A 113 -8.06 7.05 3.49
C ASN A 113 -6.57 6.87 3.81
N ARG A 114 -6.27 6.61 5.09
CA ARG A 114 -4.93 6.73 5.67
C ARG A 114 -4.35 5.38 6.03
N SER A 115 -3.21 5.06 5.43
CA SER A 115 -2.35 3.94 5.79
C SER A 115 -1.42 4.32 6.95
N TYR A 116 -1.12 3.35 7.80
CA TYR A 116 -0.15 3.48 8.89
C TYR A 116 0.83 2.33 8.86
N LEU A 117 2.12 2.64 9.01
CA LEU A 117 3.13 1.67 9.40
C LEU A 117 3.45 1.84 10.88
N LEU A 118 3.15 0.81 11.66
CA LEU A 118 3.39 0.75 13.09
C LEU A 118 4.69 -0.02 13.34
N ALA A 119 5.58 0.58 14.12
CA ALA A 119 6.84 -0.04 14.52
C ALA A 119 6.63 -1.10 15.63
N PRO A 120 7.62 -1.98 15.87
CA PRO A 120 7.56 -3.00 16.92
C PRO A 120 7.38 -2.50 18.35
N ASP A 121 7.51 -1.19 18.61
CA ASP A 121 7.24 -0.55 19.89
C ASP A 121 5.85 0.11 19.95
N GLY A 122 5.04 -0.01 18.89
CA GLY A 122 3.73 0.60 18.76
C GLY A 122 3.74 2.07 18.35
N THR A 123 4.89 2.65 18.02
CA THR A 123 4.96 4.00 17.44
C THR A 123 4.55 4.01 15.98
N ILE A 124 4.06 5.15 15.49
CA ILE A 124 3.75 5.34 14.07
C ILE A 124 5.06 5.70 13.35
N ALA A 125 5.57 4.78 12.54
CA ALA A 125 6.80 4.97 11.77
C ALA A 125 6.57 5.77 10.48
N ALA A 126 5.39 5.62 9.87
CA ALA A 126 4.98 6.37 8.69
C ALA A 126 3.45 6.39 8.52
N CYS A 127 2.96 7.45 7.88
CA CYS A 127 1.56 7.59 7.45
C CYS A 127 1.52 7.92 5.95
N TYR A 128 0.49 7.42 5.26
CA TYR A 128 0.23 7.76 3.86
C TYR A 128 -1.27 7.99 3.65
N ASP A 129 -1.64 9.16 3.13
CA ASP A 129 -3.00 9.44 2.67
C ASP A 129 -3.11 9.08 1.19
N LYS A 130 -4.11 8.26 0.81
CA LYS A 130 -4.35 7.87 -0.57
C LYS A 130 -4.43 9.08 -1.50
N ILE A 131 -3.58 9.11 -2.53
CA ILE A 131 -3.47 10.24 -3.45
C ILE A 131 -4.61 10.20 -4.48
N HIS A 132 -4.83 9.06 -5.13
CA HIS A 132 -5.78 8.96 -6.24
C HIS A 132 -7.13 8.40 -5.77
N MET A 133 -8.18 9.23 -5.80
CA MET A 133 -9.54 8.85 -5.43
C MET A 133 -10.22 8.03 -6.54
N PHE A 134 -10.98 7.00 -6.15
CA PHE A 134 -11.75 6.15 -7.05
C PHE A 134 -13.05 6.83 -7.48
N ASP A 135 -12.93 7.73 -8.46
CA ASP A 135 -14.05 8.42 -9.10
C ASP A 135 -14.26 7.84 -10.50
N VAL A 136 -15.12 6.82 -10.61
CA VAL A 136 -15.33 6.09 -11.88
C VAL A 136 -16.79 5.76 -12.15
N ASP A 137 -17.11 5.61 -13.43
CA ASP A 137 -18.37 5.05 -13.92
C ASP A 137 -18.05 3.69 -14.56
N LEU A 138 -18.55 2.62 -13.97
CA LEU A 138 -18.26 1.27 -14.43
C LEU A 138 -19.29 0.79 -15.46
N PRO A 139 -18.93 -0.10 -16.39
CA PRO A 139 -19.84 -0.58 -17.44
C PRO A 139 -21.09 -1.30 -16.93
N ASN A 140 -21.06 -1.82 -15.69
CA ASN A 140 -22.20 -2.47 -15.04
C ASN A 140 -23.19 -1.47 -14.41
N GLY A 141 -22.95 -0.17 -14.54
CA GLY A 141 -23.80 0.90 -14.01
C GLY A 141 -23.38 1.40 -12.62
N ASP A 142 -22.38 0.80 -11.99
CA ASP A 142 -21.89 1.26 -10.69
C ASP A 142 -21.15 2.60 -10.85
N VAL A 143 -21.52 3.57 -10.02
CA VAL A 143 -20.89 4.89 -9.96
C VAL A 143 -20.22 5.04 -8.60
N TYR A 144 -18.89 5.21 -8.62
CA TYR A 144 -18.11 5.48 -7.42
C TYR A 144 -17.59 6.91 -7.47
N ARG A 145 -17.73 7.63 -6.35
CA ARG A 145 -17.21 8.98 -6.15
C ARG A 145 -16.57 9.08 -4.76
N GLU A 146 -15.43 8.41 -4.59
CA GLU A 146 -14.68 8.41 -3.33
C GLU A 146 -14.34 9.83 -2.88
N SER A 147 -14.06 10.74 -3.84
CA SER A 147 -13.75 12.14 -3.57
C SER A 147 -14.87 12.93 -2.88
N ALA A 148 -16.11 12.44 -2.87
CA ALA A 148 -17.21 13.07 -2.15
C ALA A 148 -17.03 12.95 -0.62
N ALA A 149 -16.39 11.87 -0.15
CA ALA A 149 -16.19 11.58 1.28
C ALA A 149 -14.75 11.71 1.75
N TYR A 150 -13.78 11.46 0.87
CA TYR A 150 -12.37 11.40 1.22
C TYR A 150 -11.59 12.52 0.55
N ARG A 151 -10.73 13.22 1.30
CA ARG A 151 -9.76 14.15 0.71
C ARG A 151 -8.58 13.36 0.13
N PRO A 152 -8.05 13.73 -1.04
CA PRO A 152 -6.82 13.13 -1.54
C PRO A 152 -5.63 13.51 -0.65
N GLY A 153 -4.64 12.63 -0.61
CA GLY A 153 -3.29 12.93 -0.15
C GLY A 153 -2.47 13.62 -1.24
N GLU A 154 -1.33 14.18 -0.83
CA GLU A 154 -0.46 14.98 -1.71
C GLU A 154 1.01 14.52 -1.65
N LEU A 155 1.33 13.51 -0.84
CA LEU A 155 2.69 13.09 -0.53
C LEU A 155 2.90 11.61 -0.85
N ALA A 156 3.91 11.31 -1.66
CA ALA A 156 4.44 9.96 -1.82
C ALA A 156 5.38 9.64 -0.64
N ILE A 157 5.26 8.44 -0.07
CA ILE A 157 5.95 8.06 1.16
C ILE A 157 6.80 6.80 0.94
N VAL A 158 8.06 6.87 1.37
CA VAL A 158 8.96 5.72 1.50
C VAL A 158 9.41 5.65 2.95
N ALA A 159 9.14 4.54 3.63
CA ALA A 159 9.59 4.27 4.99
C ALA A 159 10.75 3.28 5.01
N GLU A 160 11.57 3.36 6.05
CA GLU A 160 12.65 2.40 6.31
C GLU A 160 12.10 1.22 7.12
N LEU A 161 12.26 0.00 6.62
CA LEU A 161 12.23 -1.23 7.43
C LEU A 161 13.67 -1.70 7.65
N PRO A 162 13.96 -2.54 8.66
CA PRO A 162 15.34 -2.94 8.96
C PRO A 162 16.08 -3.59 7.79
N GLN A 163 15.34 -4.23 6.87
CA GLN A 163 15.91 -4.99 5.76
C GLN A 163 15.69 -4.37 4.37
N ILE A 164 14.68 -3.50 4.21
CA ILE A 164 14.23 -3.01 2.91
C ILE A 164 13.44 -1.70 3.04
N ARG A 165 13.51 -0.82 2.04
CA ARG A 165 12.64 0.36 1.96
C ARG A 165 11.27 0.01 1.42
N LEU A 166 10.24 0.51 2.09
CA LEU A 166 8.82 0.30 1.77
C LEU A 166 8.20 1.56 1.17
N GLY A 167 7.73 1.49 -0.07
CA GLY A 167 6.88 2.50 -0.69
C GLY A 167 5.40 2.27 -0.41
N PHE A 168 4.64 3.35 -0.23
CA PHE A 168 3.21 3.30 0.12
C PHE A 168 2.34 3.67 -1.07
N THR A 169 1.31 2.88 -1.31
CA THR A 169 0.19 3.17 -2.22
C THR A 169 -1.07 2.56 -1.63
N ILE A 170 -2.25 2.95 -2.10
CA ILE A 170 -3.53 2.33 -1.71
C ILE A 170 -4.39 2.16 -2.97
N CYS A 171 -4.79 0.91 -3.24
CA CYS A 171 -5.85 0.56 -4.18
C CYS A 171 -5.76 1.26 -5.54
N TYR A 172 -6.56 2.30 -5.78
CA TYR A 172 -6.67 2.98 -7.06
C TYR A 172 -5.36 3.61 -7.54
N ASP A 173 -4.44 3.93 -6.61
CA ASP A 173 -3.07 4.31 -6.92
C ASP A 173 -2.37 3.33 -7.87
N LEU A 174 -2.74 2.03 -7.81
CA LEU A 174 -2.26 0.98 -8.71
C LEU A 174 -2.36 1.34 -10.19
N ARG A 175 -3.34 2.17 -10.58
CA ARG A 175 -3.54 2.58 -11.98
C ARG A 175 -2.55 3.65 -12.44
N PHE A 176 -1.78 4.25 -11.54
CA PHE A 176 -0.91 5.39 -11.80
C PHE A 176 0.57 4.97 -11.72
N PRO A 177 1.17 4.45 -12.81
CA PRO A 177 2.55 3.93 -12.80
C PRO A 177 3.59 4.97 -12.37
N ALA A 178 3.33 6.26 -12.61
CA ALA A 178 4.25 7.33 -12.22
C ALA A 178 4.53 7.35 -10.71
N LEU A 179 3.55 7.03 -9.87
CA LEU A 179 3.74 6.95 -8.41
C LEU A 179 4.68 5.79 -8.05
N PHE A 180 4.44 4.60 -8.61
CA PHE A 180 5.27 3.41 -8.37
C PHE A 180 6.71 3.62 -8.85
N ARG A 181 6.87 4.22 -10.03
CA ARG A 181 8.17 4.62 -10.57
C ARG A 181 8.91 5.57 -9.63
N THR A 182 8.21 6.60 -9.15
CA THR A 182 8.79 7.60 -8.22
C THR A 182 9.23 6.94 -6.91
N LEU A 183 8.43 6.05 -6.32
CA LEU A 183 8.78 5.31 -5.12
C LEU A 183 10.02 4.44 -5.32
N ALA A 184 10.11 3.75 -6.47
CA ALA A 184 11.23 2.90 -6.81
C ALA A 184 12.53 3.69 -7.04
N GLU A 185 12.45 4.83 -7.72
CA GLU A 185 13.58 5.75 -7.92
C GLU A 185 14.03 6.40 -6.60
N ALA A 186 13.11 6.61 -5.65
CA ALA A 186 13.42 7.00 -4.27
C ALA A 186 14.03 5.85 -3.43
N GLY A 187 14.23 4.67 -4.03
CA GLY A 187 14.94 3.55 -3.42
C GLY A 187 14.05 2.52 -2.73
N ALA A 188 12.73 2.57 -2.89
CA ALA A 188 11.87 1.48 -2.44
C ALA A 188 12.30 0.15 -3.10
N GLY A 189 12.44 -0.89 -2.29
CA GLY A 189 12.64 -2.28 -2.78
C GLY A 189 11.37 -3.13 -2.63
N MET A 190 10.43 -2.65 -1.82
CA MET A 190 9.12 -3.24 -1.60
C MET A 190 8.07 -2.13 -1.72
N ILE A 191 6.94 -2.41 -2.36
CA ILE A 191 5.83 -1.46 -2.49
C ILE A 191 4.55 -2.15 -1.99
N ALA A 192 3.87 -1.47 -1.07
CA ALA A 192 2.56 -1.86 -0.57
C ALA A 192 1.46 -1.37 -1.51
N ALA A 193 0.47 -2.22 -1.78
CA ALA A 193 -0.73 -1.92 -2.55
C ALA A 193 -1.99 -2.55 -1.91
N PRO A 194 -2.30 -2.28 -0.61
CA PRO A 194 -3.51 -2.74 0.03
C PRO A 194 -4.76 -2.23 -0.70
N ALA A 195 -5.81 -3.05 -0.79
CA ALA A 195 -6.96 -2.69 -1.61
C ALA A 195 -8.31 -3.30 -1.19
N ALA A 196 -9.38 -2.59 -1.55
CA ALA A 196 -10.74 -3.09 -1.63
C ALA A 196 -11.22 -3.09 -3.10
N PHE A 197 -10.47 -3.76 -3.97
CA PHE A 197 -10.75 -3.81 -5.42
C PHE A 197 -12.11 -4.46 -5.69
N THR A 198 -12.92 -3.85 -6.57
CA THR A 198 -14.23 -4.41 -6.93
C THR A 198 -14.06 -5.74 -7.65
N GLN A 199 -15.01 -6.66 -7.49
CA GLN A 199 -14.94 -7.97 -8.14
C GLN A 199 -14.69 -7.87 -9.65
N SER A 200 -15.51 -7.09 -10.38
CA SER A 200 -15.44 -6.96 -11.84
C SER A 200 -14.12 -6.38 -12.33
N THR A 201 -13.60 -5.35 -11.67
CA THR A 201 -12.30 -4.76 -12.05
C THR A 201 -11.13 -5.61 -11.59
N GLY A 202 -11.32 -6.39 -10.53
CA GLY A 202 -10.34 -7.35 -10.01
C GLY A 202 -10.09 -8.49 -10.99
N GLU A 203 -11.16 -9.15 -11.44
CA GLU A 203 -11.13 -10.22 -12.45
C GLU A 203 -10.38 -9.80 -13.72
N ALA A 204 -10.55 -8.55 -14.14
CA ALA A 204 -9.94 -8.03 -15.36
C ALA A 204 -8.50 -7.51 -15.18
N HIS A 205 -8.17 -6.89 -14.04
CA HIS A 205 -6.97 -6.04 -13.95
C HIS A 205 -6.03 -6.34 -12.79
N TRP A 206 -6.49 -6.99 -11.71
CA TRP A 206 -5.75 -7.04 -10.44
C TRP A 206 -4.34 -7.62 -10.60
N HIS A 207 -4.25 -8.86 -11.06
CA HIS A 207 -2.97 -9.55 -11.27
C HIS A 207 -2.11 -8.85 -12.32
N ILE A 208 -2.71 -8.36 -13.41
CA ILE A 208 -1.99 -7.73 -14.51
C ILE A 208 -1.29 -6.46 -14.01
N LEU A 209 -2.02 -5.58 -13.34
CA LEU A 209 -1.49 -4.31 -12.87
C LEU A 209 -0.43 -4.52 -11.78
N LEU A 210 -0.70 -5.37 -10.79
CA LEU A 210 0.26 -5.61 -9.70
C LEU A 210 1.57 -6.22 -10.21
N ARG A 211 1.48 -7.18 -11.13
CA ARG A 211 2.68 -7.76 -11.75
C ARG A 211 3.42 -6.74 -12.62
N ALA A 212 2.69 -5.91 -13.36
CA ALA A 212 3.31 -4.82 -14.11
C ALA A 212 4.08 -3.86 -13.19
N ARG A 213 3.53 -3.49 -12.02
CA ARG A 213 4.23 -2.67 -11.02
C ARG A 213 5.51 -3.35 -10.53
N ALA A 214 5.45 -4.62 -10.16
CA ALA A 214 6.63 -5.36 -9.72
C ALA A 214 7.73 -5.37 -10.81
N ILE A 215 7.35 -5.69 -12.05
CA ILE A 215 8.27 -5.80 -13.19
C ILE A 215 8.90 -4.44 -13.54
N GLU A 216 8.11 -3.38 -13.66
CA GLU A 216 8.61 -2.09 -14.13
C GLU A 216 9.48 -1.36 -13.09
N THR A 217 9.27 -1.64 -11.79
CA THR A 217 10.05 -1.06 -10.70
C THR A 217 11.17 -1.97 -10.20
N GLY A 218 11.15 -3.25 -10.53
CA GLY A 218 12.01 -4.27 -9.91
C GLY A 218 11.84 -4.31 -8.39
N CYS A 219 10.61 -4.13 -7.89
CA CYS A 219 10.28 -4.19 -6.47
C CYS A 219 9.45 -5.44 -6.16
N TYR A 220 9.52 -5.90 -4.91
CA TYR A 220 8.43 -6.70 -4.37
C TYR A 220 7.15 -5.87 -4.34
N VAL A 221 6.01 -6.48 -4.65
CA VAL A 221 4.69 -5.86 -4.49
C VAL A 221 3.85 -6.72 -3.55
N LEU A 222 3.37 -6.10 -2.47
CA LEU A 222 2.57 -6.73 -1.42
C LEU A 222 1.19 -6.07 -1.39
N ALA A 223 0.15 -6.84 -1.66
CA ALA A 223 -1.20 -6.32 -1.84
C ALA A 223 -2.21 -7.12 -1.01
N ALA A 224 -2.35 -6.77 0.27
CA ALA A 224 -3.43 -7.31 1.11
C ALA A 224 -4.79 -6.79 0.61
N ALA A 225 -5.74 -7.68 0.42
CA ALA A 225 -7.03 -7.37 -0.21
C ALA A 225 -8.22 -7.64 0.71
N GLN A 226 -9.30 -6.89 0.48
CA GLN A 226 -10.64 -7.29 0.90
C GLN A 226 -11.18 -8.35 -0.06
N GLY A 227 -11.93 -9.33 0.44
CA GLY A 227 -12.49 -10.41 -0.38
C GLY A 227 -13.94 -10.81 -0.07
N GLY A 228 -14.66 -11.17 -1.12
CA GLY A 228 -16.02 -11.73 -1.07
C GLY A 228 -17.11 -10.68 -1.02
N THR A 229 -18.25 -11.03 -0.41
CA THR A 229 -19.43 -10.14 -0.32
C THR A 229 -19.53 -9.55 1.09
N HIS A 230 -19.46 -8.23 1.20
CA HIS A 230 -19.54 -7.50 2.46
C HIS A 230 -21.00 -7.35 2.93
N GLU A 231 -21.20 -7.03 4.21
CA GLU A 231 -22.52 -6.83 4.83
C GLU A 231 -23.38 -5.77 4.10
N ASN A 232 -22.74 -4.77 3.50
CA ASN A 232 -23.40 -3.72 2.71
C ASN A 232 -23.77 -4.16 1.28
N GLY A 233 -23.44 -5.40 0.87
CA GLY A 233 -23.68 -5.93 -0.47
C GLY A 233 -22.55 -5.69 -1.47
N ARG A 234 -21.53 -4.87 -1.13
CA ARG A 234 -20.35 -4.66 -1.97
C ARG A 234 -19.61 -5.98 -2.17
N LYS A 235 -19.11 -6.20 -3.39
CA LYS A 235 -18.30 -7.37 -3.74
C LYS A 235 -16.86 -6.95 -4.03
N THR A 236 -15.93 -7.52 -3.27
CA THR A 236 -14.50 -7.31 -3.46
C THR A 236 -13.83 -8.59 -3.95
N PHE A 237 -12.77 -8.42 -4.73
CA PHE A 237 -12.18 -9.52 -5.48
C PHE A 237 -11.46 -10.55 -4.59
N GLY A 238 -10.85 -10.12 -3.48
CA GLY A 238 -9.92 -10.96 -2.72
C GLY A 238 -8.57 -11.03 -3.43
N HIS A 239 -8.01 -12.22 -3.52
CA HIS A 239 -6.74 -12.49 -4.20
C HIS A 239 -5.59 -11.63 -3.64
N SER A 240 -5.46 -11.57 -2.32
CA SER A 240 -4.28 -10.96 -1.67
C SER A 240 -3.01 -11.58 -2.25
N LEU A 241 -2.05 -10.76 -2.64
CA LEU A 241 -0.99 -11.17 -3.56
C LEU A 241 0.39 -10.68 -3.12
N ILE A 242 1.38 -11.57 -3.12
CA ILE A 242 2.80 -11.24 -2.95
C ILE A 242 3.53 -11.57 -4.26
N ILE A 243 4.18 -10.58 -4.84
CA ILE A 243 4.90 -10.70 -6.12
C ILE A 243 6.36 -10.33 -5.94
N ASP A 244 7.26 -11.11 -6.54
CA ASP A 244 8.70 -10.83 -6.54
C ASP A 244 9.09 -9.72 -7.54
N PRO A 245 10.33 -9.19 -7.48
CA PRO A 245 10.81 -8.17 -8.42
C PRO A 245 10.78 -8.58 -9.90
N TRP A 246 10.68 -9.87 -10.22
CA TRP A 246 10.60 -10.39 -11.58
C TRP A 246 9.15 -10.52 -12.09
N GLY A 247 8.16 -10.28 -11.24
CA GLY A 247 6.75 -10.44 -11.58
C GLY A 247 6.21 -11.86 -11.35
N THR A 248 6.95 -12.71 -10.63
CA THR A 248 6.48 -14.04 -10.20
C THR A 248 5.57 -13.87 -8.99
N ILE A 249 4.39 -14.50 -9.03
CA ILE A 249 3.52 -14.57 -7.86
C ILE A 249 4.13 -15.60 -6.88
N LEU A 250 4.50 -15.14 -5.70
CA LEU A 250 5.07 -15.98 -4.65
C LEU A 250 3.99 -16.62 -3.78
N ALA A 251 2.90 -15.88 -3.52
CA ALA A 251 1.78 -16.34 -2.74
C ALA A 251 0.51 -15.59 -3.14
N GLU A 252 -0.62 -16.29 -3.10
CA GLU A 252 -1.93 -15.78 -3.48
C GLU A 252 -3.01 -16.33 -2.55
N GLY A 253 -3.96 -15.48 -2.16
CA GLY A 253 -5.17 -15.85 -1.43
C GLY A 253 -6.35 -16.16 -2.36
N GLY A 254 -7.41 -16.76 -1.82
CA GLY A 254 -8.69 -16.91 -2.53
C GLY A 254 -9.59 -15.69 -2.37
N THR A 255 -10.88 -15.92 -2.16
CA THR A 255 -11.89 -14.87 -1.90
C THR A 255 -12.28 -14.74 -0.42
N GLU A 256 -11.91 -15.71 0.41
CA GLU A 256 -12.27 -15.76 1.83
C GLU A 256 -11.20 -15.13 2.74
N PRO A 257 -11.58 -14.63 3.94
CA PRO A 257 -10.61 -14.16 4.93
C PRO A 257 -9.54 -15.21 5.25
N GLY A 258 -8.30 -14.77 5.44
CA GLY A 258 -7.18 -15.67 5.68
C GLY A 258 -5.82 -14.98 5.62
N ILE A 259 -4.76 -15.78 5.68
CA ILE A 259 -3.37 -15.29 5.70
C ILE A 259 -2.65 -15.77 4.44
N VAL A 260 -1.98 -14.85 3.76
CA VAL A 260 -1.09 -15.13 2.63
C VAL A 260 0.32 -14.72 3.03
N SER A 261 1.30 -15.60 2.93
CA SER A 261 2.67 -15.28 3.37
C SER A 261 3.73 -15.80 2.43
N ALA A 262 4.87 -15.09 2.39
CA ALA A 262 6.04 -15.49 1.62
C ALA A 262 7.31 -14.97 2.31
N GLU A 263 8.44 -15.58 1.95
CA GLU A 263 9.76 -15.05 2.30
C GLU A 263 10.15 -13.94 1.31
N ILE A 264 10.66 -12.84 1.85
CA ILE A 264 11.16 -11.70 1.09
C ILE A 264 12.68 -11.68 1.25
N ASP A 265 13.40 -11.77 0.14
CA ASP A 265 14.86 -11.66 0.08
C ASP A 265 15.23 -10.30 -0.54
N PRO A 266 15.68 -9.32 0.26
CA PRO A 266 16.07 -8.00 -0.24
C PRO A 266 17.16 -8.05 -1.33
N ALA A 267 17.98 -9.10 -1.37
CA ALA A 267 19.01 -9.26 -2.41
C ALA A 267 18.41 -9.42 -3.81
N GLN A 268 17.21 -9.96 -3.94
CA GLN A 268 16.56 -10.13 -5.24
C GLN A 268 16.27 -8.80 -5.94
N VAL A 269 15.98 -7.73 -5.18
CA VAL A 269 15.75 -6.40 -5.74
C VAL A 269 17.00 -5.91 -6.48
N ALA A 270 18.17 -5.98 -5.83
CA ALA A 270 19.42 -5.56 -6.43
C ALA A 270 19.80 -6.45 -7.62
N LEU A 271 19.62 -7.76 -7.51
CA LEU A 271 19.91 -8.72 -8.58
C LEU A 271 19.05 -8.47 -9.81
N VAL A 272 17.73 -8.31 -9.66
CA VAL A 272 16.81 -8.07 -10.78
C VAL A 272 17.07 -6.72 -11.44
N ARG A 273 17.28 -5.65 -10.65
CA ARG A 273 17.63 -4.33 -11.19
C ARG A 273 18.98 -4.33 -11.89
N GLY A 274 19.94 -5.17 -11.47
CA GLY A 274 21.21 -5.35 -12.17
C GLY A 274 21.06 -6.07 -13.52
N ARG A 275 20.13 -7.01 -13.64
CA ARG A 275 19.83 -7.73 -14.90
C ARG A 275 19.07 -6.86 -15.89
N ILE A 276 18.05 -6.14 -15.42
CA ILE A 276 17.23 -5.21 -16.22
C ILE A 276 17.26 -3.83 -15.55
N PRO A 277 18.24 -2.98 -15.87
CA PRO A 277 18.41 -1.68 -15.21
C PRO A 277 17.45 -0.60 -15.74
N SER A 278 16.15 -0.88 -15.77
CA SER A 278 15.10 0.04 -16.28
C SER A 278 15.07 1.38 -15.53
N LEU A 279 15.30 1.36 -14.21
CA LEU A 279 15.35 2.59 -13.42
C LEU A 279 16.54 3.48 -13.82
N SER A 280 17.74 2.91 -13.93
CA SER A 280 18.96 3.63 -14.30
C SER A 280 19.02 4.03 -15.78
N ASN A 281 18.37 3.25 -16.65
CA ASN A 281 18.30 3.51 -18.09
C ASN A 281 17.20 4.50 -18.47
N GLY A 282 16.36 4.92 -17.51
CA GLY A 282 15.35 5.96 -17.72
C GLY A 282 15.96 7.23 -18.33
N ARG A 283 15.23 7.86 -19.24
CA ARG A 283 15.63 9.12 -19.89
C ARG A 283 14.50 10.12 -19.79
N ARG A 284 14.87 11.39 -19.60
CA ARG A 284 13.93 12.50 -19.78
C ARG A 284 13.59 12.61 -21.25
N PHE A 285 12.35 12.93 -21.55
CA PHE A 285 11.88 13.19 -22.91
C PHE A 285 11.00 14.43 -22.90
N GLU A 286 10.99 15.14 -24.02
CA GLU A 286 10.08 16.25 -24.27
C GLU A 286 8.89 15.74 -25.09
N LEU A 287 7.70 16.25 -24.79
CA LEU A 287 6.49 15.91 -25.52
C LEU A 287 6.20 17.00 -26.56
N VAL A 288 6.28 16.65 -27.84
CA VAL A 288 5.74 17.50 -28.91
C VAL A 288 4.28 17.08 -29.15
N ALA A 289 3.34 17.92 -28.72
CA ALA A 289 1.90 17.66 -28.84
C ALA A 289 1.19 18.71 -29.71
N PRO A 290 0.13 18.36 -30.47
CA PRO A 290 -0.57 19.29 -31.35
C PRO A 290 -1.36 20.41 -30.64
N ALA A 291 -1.62 20.30 -29.33
CA ALA A 291 -2.26 21.32 -28.49
C ALA A 291 -1.99 21.06 -27.00
N ASP A 292 -2.08 22.11 -26.17
CA ASP A 292 -2.00 22.00 -24.72
C ASP A 292 -3.33 21.49 -24.16
N HIS A 293 -3.30 20.30 -23.57
CA HIS A 293 -4.46 19.64 -22.97
C HIS A 293 -4.24 19.54 -21.46
N GLY A 294 -4.12 20.69 -20.78
CA GLY A 294 -4.10 20.85 -19.32
C GLY A 294 -3.88 19.55 -18.53
N ARG A 295 -2.64 19.05 -18.51
CA ARG A 295 -2.32 17.74 -17.95
C ARG A 295 -1.88 17.85 -16.49
N LEU A 296 -2.47 17.02 -15.62
CA LEU A 296 -2.15 16.90 -14.19
C LEU A 296 -0.69 16.49 -13.89
N HIS A 297 0.00 15.84 -14.83
CA HIS A 297 1.32 15.23 -14.60
C HIS A 297 2.51 16.01 -15.18
N LEU A 298 2.25 17.17 -15.79
CA LEU A 298 3.31 18.07 -16.25
C LEU A 298 3.33 19.26 -15.30
N VAL A 299 4.27 19.28 -14.35
CA VAL A 299 4.67 20.55 -13.73
C VAL A 299 5.32 21.34 -14.86
N PRO A 300 4.77 22.51 -15.28
CA PRO A 300 5.45 23.35 -16.26
C PRO A 300 6.83 23.66 -15.68
N GLY A 301 7.89 23.32 -16.41
CA GLY A 301 9.24 23.67 -16.01
C GLY A 301 9.32 25.18 -15.83
N GLY A 302 9.46 25.63 -14.58
CA GLY A 302 9.83 27.00 -14.28
C GLY A 302 11.22 27.24 -14.84
N VAL A 303 11.27 27.88 -16.00
CA VAL A 303 12.50 28.53 -16.45
C VAL A 303 12.60 29.83 -15.67
N ALA A 304 13.61 29.91 -14.80
CA ALA A 304 14.25 31.15 -14.39
C ALA A 304 15.76 30.89 -14.35
#